data_AF-A0AAN6RJJ4-F1
#
_entry.id   AF-A0AAN6RJJ4-F1
#
_cell.length_a   1.000
_cell.length_b   1.000
_cell.length_c   1.000
_cell.angle_alpha   90.00
_cell.angle_beta   90.00
_cell.angle_gamma   90.00
#
_symmetry.space_group_name_H-M   'P 1'
#
loop_
_entity.id
_entity.type
_entity.pdbx_description
1 polymer ?
#
loop_
_entity_poly.entity_id
_entity_poly.type
_entity_poly.pdbx_seq_one_letter_code
_entity_poly.pdbx_strand_id
1 'polypeptide(L)'
;MKFTTTLALFSAVALTNALAIRQANSQTFSGAIGGIAATPILDSGNPDRPFAVKGDTFVNLGAALQRSCDQQFNACTEDVTPLEDLRKE
;
A
#
# COMPACT_ATOMS: atom_id res chain seq x y z
N MET A 1 -32.51 41.59 37.18
CA MET A 1 -32.84 41.88 35.77
C MET A 1 -32.15 40.82 34.92
N LYS A 2 -32.93 40.05 34.14
CA LYS A 2 -32.44 39.08 33.15
C LYS A 2 -32.08 39.86 31.88
N PHE A 3 -30.88 39.67 31.36
CA PHE A 3 -30.57 40.04 29.97
C PHE A 3 -30.01 38.81 29.27
N THR A 4 -30.94 38.08 28.65
CA THR A 4 -30.69 37.09 27.62
C THR A 4 -30.29 37.85 26.35
N THR A 5 -29.13 37.55 25.75
CA THR A 5 -28.86 37.95 24.35
C THR A 5 -28.01 36.89 23.67
N THR A 6 -28.70 36.17 22.79
CA THR A 6 -28.24 35.29 21.73
C THR A 6 -27.27 36.01 20.77
N LEU A 7 -26.19 35.37 20.31
CA LEU A 7 -25.99 35.12 18.87
C LEU A 7 -24.79 34.20 18.62
N ALA A 8 -24.97 33.35 17.62
CA ALA A 8 -24.13 32.24 17.22
C ALA A 8 -22.70 32.63 16.78
N LEU A 9 -21.73 31.82 17.18
CA LEU A 9 -20.52 31.58 16.42
C LEU A 9 -20.53 30.13 15.95
N PHE A 10 -21.26 29.88 14.85
CA PHE A 10 -20.92 28.81 13.94
C PHE A 10 -19.60 29.21 13.28
N SER A 11 -18.48 28.67 13.77
CA SER A 11 -17.21 28.76 13.07
C SER A 11 -16.71 27.35 12.80
N ALA A 12 -16.87 27.00 11.53
CA ALA A 12 -16.47 25.79 10.85
C ALA A 12 -15.17 25.16 11.40
N VAL A 13 -15.27 23.97 11.97
CA VAL A 13 -14.17 23.02 11.85
C VAL A 13 -14.47 22.22 10.59
N ALA A 14 -13.78 22.61 9.51
CA ALA A 14 -13.80 21.95 8.23
C ALA A 14 -13.68 20.44 8.42
N LEU A 15 -14.58 19.70 7.79
CA LEU A 15 -14.46 18.26 7.61
C LEU A 15 -13.07 17.99 7.04
N THR A 16 -12.18 17.40 7.85
CA THR A 16 -10.96 16.80 7.34
C THR A 16 -11.42 15.64 6.45
N ASN A 17 -11.54 15.91 5.15
CA ASN A 17 -11.66 14.88 4.14
C ASN A 17 -10.37 14.05 4.22
N ALA A 18 -10.39 13.01 5.04
CA ALA A 18 -9.46 11.91 4.93
C ALA A 18 -9.69 11.33 3.53
N LEU A 19 -8.96 11.87 2.55
CA LEU A 19 -8.72 11.21 1.29
C LEU A 19 -8.00 9.91 1.66
N ALA A 20 -8.78 8.88 1.99
CA ALA A 20 -8.34 7.52 1.80
C ALA A 20 -8.08 7.42 0.29
N ILE A 21 -6.84 7.75 -0.11
CA ILE A 21 -6.34 7.46 -1.44
C ILE A 21 -6.53 5.94 -1.55
N ARG A 22 -7.62 5.52 -2.19
CA ARG A 22 -7.75 4.14 -2.65
C ARG A 22 -6.75 4.05 -3.79
N GLN A 23 -5.47 3.84 -3.47
CA GLN A 23 -4.47 3.51 -4.46
C GLN A 23 -4.93 2.21 -5.11
N ALA A 24 -5.48 2.33 -6.31
CA ALA A 24 -5.91 1.19 -7.09
C ALA A 24 -4.67 0.39 -7.48
N ASN A 25 -4.69 -0.92 -7.20
CA ASN A 25 -3.64 -1.80 -7.66
C ASN A 25 -3.61 -1.77 -9.19
N SER A 26 -2.47 -1.41 -9.78
CA SER A 26 -2.30 -1.33 -11.23
C SER A 26 -2.09 -2.70 -11.90
N GLN A 27 -2.17 -3.79 -11.15
CA GLN A 27 -2.02 -5.16 -11.67
C GLN A 27 -3.34 -5.70 -12.23
N THR A 28 -3.26 -6.31 -13.41
CA THR A 28 -4.38 -7.04 -14.02
C THR A 28 -4.49 -8.48 -13.53
N PHE A 29 -3.44 -9.02 -12.91
CA PHE A 29 -3.46 -10.30 -12.23
C PHE A 29 -3.37 -10.10 -10.72
N SER A 30 -4.22 -10.78 -9.96
CA SER A 30 -4.16 -10.84 -8.50
C SER A 30 -4.11 -12.29 -8.00
N GLY A 31 -3.80 -13.24 -8.89
CA GLY A 31 -3.73 -14.66 -8.56
C GLY A 31 -2.68 -14.94 -7.50
N ALA A 32 -3.08 -15.59 -6.41
CA ALA A 32 -2.16 -16.06 -5.40
C ALA A 32 -1.55 -17.40 -5.84
N ILE A 33 -0.22 -17.49 -5.85
CA ILE A 33 0.51 -18.72 -6.14
C ILE A 33 0.89 -19.33 -4.80
N GLY A 34 0.47 -20.57 -4.52
CA GLY A 34 0.75 -21.22 -3.23
C GLY A 34 0.12 -20.51 -2.01
N GLY A 35 -0.95 -19.73 -2.21
CA GLY A 35 -1.57 -18.91 -1.15
C GLY A 35 -0.92 -17.54 -0.94
N ILE A 36 0.16 -17.24 -1.65
CA ILE A 36 0.88 -15.97 -1.55
C ILE A 36 0.39 -15.02 -2.64
N ALA A 37 -0.20 -13.90 -2.23
CA ALA A 37 -0.65 -12.86 -3.14
C ALA A 37 0.54 -12.07 -3.73
N ALA A 38 0.38 -11.61 -4.97
CA ALA A 38 1.35 -10.70 -5.58
C ALA A 38 1.39 -9.38 -4.80
N THR A 39 2.58 -8.78 -4.71
CA THR A 39 2.74 -7.47 -4.06
C THR A 39 2.03 -6.40 -4.90
N PRO A 40 1.12 -5.59 -4.33
CA PRO A 40 0.37 -4.63 -5.13
C PRO A 40 1.29 -3.55 -5.72
N ILE A 41 0.95 -3.11 -6.93
CA ILE A 41 1.55 -1.93 -7.57
C ILE A 41 0.67 -0.73 -7.27
N LEU A 42 1.18 0.20 -6.47
CA LEU A 42 0.47 1.40 -6.04
C LEU A 42 1.05 2.64 -6.72
N ASP A 43 0.30 3.73 -6.73
CA ASP A 43 0.83 5.05 -7.08
C ASP A 43 1.89 5.46 -6.04
N SER A 44 3.05 5.94 -6.48
CA SER A 44 4.15 6.33 -5.60
C SER A 44 4.05 7.77 -5.08
N GLY A 45 3.18 8.58 -5.67
CA GLY A 45 3.14 10.03 -5.51
C GLY A 45 4.25 10.80 -6.25
N ASN A 46 5.16 10.11 -6.95
CA ASN A 46 6.25 10.71 -7.71
C ASN A 46 5.97 10.64 -9.22
N PRO A 47 5.80 11.78 -9.92
CA PRO A 47 5.51 11.79 -11.36
C PRO A 47 6.63 11.18 -12.23
N ASP A 48 7.89 11.22 -11.80
CA ASP A 48 9.02 10.64 -12.54
C ASP A 48 9.09 9.10 -12.39
N ARG A 49 8.54 8.57 -11.29
CA ARG A 49 8.56 7.13 -10.97
C ARG A 49 7.22 6.72 -10.35
N PRO A 50 6.12 6.74 -11.13
CA PRO A 50 4.76 6.71 -10.60
C PRO A 50 4.36 5.36 -9.99
N PHE A 51 5.07 4.27 -10.29
CA PHE A 51 4.70 2.93 -9.82
C PHE A 51 5.52 2.53 -8.60
N ALA A 52 4.88 2.08 -7.52
CA ALA A 52 5.51 1.63 -6.28
C ALA A 52 5.18 0.17 -5.95
N VAL A 53 6.18 -0.61 -5.52
CA VAL A 53 6.06 -2.02 -5.12
C VAL A 53 6.89 -2.24 -3.86
N LYS A 54 6.25 -2.40 -2.69
CA LYS A 54 6.91 -2.63 -1.39
C LYS A 54 8.12 -1.71 -1.11
N GLY A 55 7.99 -0.43 -1.46
CA GLY A 55 9.03 0.60 -1.26
C GLY A 55 9.95 0.86 -2.45
N ASP A 56 10.02 -0.05 -3.42
CA ASP A 56 10.70 0.18 -4.70
C ASP A 56 9.80 1.00 -5.62
N THR A 57 10.35 1.95 -6.39
CA THR A 57 9.58 2.74 -7.38
C THR A 57 10.08 2.53 -8.80
N PHE A 58 9.22 2.73 -9.80
CA PHE A 58 9.53 2.41 -11.19
C PHE A 58 8.96 3.48 -12.11
N VAL A 59 9.69 3.76 -13.19
CA VAL A 59 9.24 4.64 -14.29
C VAL A 59 8.17 3.95 -15.13
N ASN A 60 8.29 2.62 -15.28
CA ASN A 60 7.49 1.82 -16.21
C ASN A 60 6.70 0.72 -15.47
N LEU A 61 5.43 0.55 -15.83
CA LEU A 61 4.56 -0.47 -15.21
C LEU A 61 5.11 -1.90 -15.37
N GLY A 62 5.71 -2.22 -16.51
CA GLY A 62 6.29 -3.55 -16.74
C GLY A 62 7.42 -3.92 -15.77
N ALA A 63 8.23 -2.94 -15.36
CA ALA A 63 9.31 -3.17 -14.38
C ALA A 63 8.73 -3.40 -12.97
N ALA A 64 7.70 -2.62 -12.59
CA ALA A 64 6.97 -2.82 -11.34
C ALA A 64 6.29 -4.21 -11.29
N LEU A 65 5.74 -4.65 -12.43
CA LEU A 65 5.11 -5.96 -12.56
C LEU A 65 6.08 -7.10 -12.29
N GLN A 66 7.25 -7.05 -12.94
CA GLN A 66 8.28 -8.07 -12.76
C GLN A 66 8.76 -8.11 -11.31
N ARG A 67 8.99 -6.95 -10.69
CA ARG A 67 9.35 -6.88 -9.27
C ARG A 67 8.30 -7.53 -8.37
N SER A 68 7.02 -7.31 -8.65
CA SER A 68 5.95 -7.97 -7.90
C SER A 68 5.95 -9.48 -8.08
N CYS A 69 6.19 -9.99 -9.29
CA CYS A 69 6.31 -11.42 -9.54
C CYS A 69 7.48 -12.01 -8.76
N ASP A 70 8.64 -11.35 -8.78
CA ASP A 70 9.83 -11.80 -8.05
C ASP A 70 9.58 -11.83 -6.54
N GLN A 71 8.89 -10.82 -6.00
CA GLN A 71 8.52 -10.79 -4.57
C GLN A 71 7.55 -11.93 -4.21
N GLN A 72 6.58 -12.24 -5.09
CA GLN A 72 5.66 -13.36 -4.89
C GLN A 72 6.41 -14.70 -4.90
N PHE A 73 7.31 -14.89 -5.87
CA PHE A 73 8.11 -16.11 -5.98
C PHE A 73 9.06 -16.29 -4.79
N ASN A 74 9.76 -15.22 -4.39
CA ASN A 74 10.69 -15.28 -3.27
C ASN A 74 9.95 -15.57 -1.96
N ALA A 75 8.77 -15.00 -1.75
CA ALA A 75 7.94 -15.35 -0.60
C ALA A 75 7.55 -16.83 -0.59
N CYS A 76 7.29 -17.44 -1.75
CA CYS A 76 7.05 -18.90 -1.85
C CYS A 76 8.28 -19.72 -1.41
N THR A 77 9.49 -19.19 -1.61
CA THR A 77 10.73 -19.88 -1.27
C THR A 77 11.21 -19.60 0.16
N GLU A 78 10.97 -18.40 0.70
CA GLU A 78 11.37 -18.03 2.08
C GLU A 78 10.44 -18.60 3.15
N ASP A 79 9.18 -18.95 2.80
CA ASP A 79 8.31 -19.75 3.68
C ASP A 79 8.87 -21.17 3.93
N VAL A 80 9.91 -21.58 3.21
CA VAL A 80 10.75 -22.73 3.59
C VAL A 80 11.76 -22.24 4.65
N THR A 81 11.28 -22.15 5.89
CA THR A 81 12.02 -22.04 7.17
C THR A 81 13.54 -21.77 7.10
N PRO A 82 14.06 -20.74 7.80
CA PRO A 82 15.50 -20.60 8.03
C PRO A 82 16.08 -21.90 8.59
N LEU A 83 17.05 -22.48 7.88
CA LEU A 83 17.88 -23.62 8.31
C LEU A 83 18.64 -23.38 9.63
N GLU A 84 18.44 -22.24 10.29
CA GLU A 84 19.03 -21.91 11.59
C GLU A 84 18.37 -22.69 12.75
N ASP A 85 17.17 -23.24 12.56
CA ASP A 85 16.51 -24.13 13.54
C ASP A 85 16.93 -25.62 13.39
N LEU A 86 17.57 -26.00 12.28
CA LEU A 86 18.00 -27.40 12.01
C LEU A 86 19.49 -27.67 12.32
N ARG A 87 20.22 -26.72 12.94
CA ARG A 87 21.64 -26.88 13.37
C ARG A 87 21.80 -27.08 14.88
N LYS A 88 20.73 -27.41 15.60
CA LYS A 88 20.72 -27.61 17.05
C LYS A 88 20.44 -29.05 17.49
N GLU A 89 20.83 -30.03 16.67
CA GLU A 89 21.04 -31.41 17.11
C GLU A 89 22.47 -31.88 16.80
#